data_AF-A0A963TFG9-F1
#
_entry.id   AF-A0A963TFG9-F1
#
_cell.length_a   1.000
_cell.length_b   1.000
_cell.length_c   1.000
_cell.angle_alpha   90.00
_cell.angle_beta   90.00
_cell.angle_gamma   90.00
#
_symmetry.space_group_name_H-M   'P 1'
#
loop_
_entity.id
_entity.type
_entity.pdbx_description
1 polymer ?
#
loop_
_entity_poly.entity_id
_entity_poly.type
_entity_poly.pdbx_seq_one_letter_code
_entity_poly.pdbx_strand_id
1 'polypeptide(L)'
;MDHPLSALCGIDIPLFQAGMGGVAGPELTAAVSNAGGLGHLGGIRRGAADIRDWIRRTRSLTDRPFGINLVPKGPGPDGFEAQVAVVLEEKPAVLSLFWGDFAPVIARARAAGIVTLVQVGSVAEARRA
;
A
#
# COMPACT_ATOMS: atom_id res chain seq x y z
N MET A 1 9.25 12.72 17.39
CA MET A 1 8.98 13.94 16.60
C MET A 1 7.58 13.80 16.02
N ASP A 2 6.69 14.75 16.30
CA ASP A 2 5.26 14.66 15.96
C ASP A 2 5.01 15.10 14.51
N HIS A 3 5.44 14.31 13.53
CA HIS A 3 5.12 14.58 12.13
C HIS A 3 3.71 14.05 11.81
N PRO A 4 2.81 14.82 11.15
CA PRO A 4 1.44 14.39 10.87
C PRO A 4 1.36 13.05 10.11
N LEU A 5 2.27 12.83 9.13
CA LEU A 5 2.33 11.56 8.41
C LEU A 5 2.81 10.40 9.27
N SER A 6 3.71 10.66 10.22
CA SER A 6 4.19 9.65 11.18
C SER A 6 3.03 9.18 12.05
N ALA A 7 2.24 10.12 12.59
CA ALA A 7 1.05 9.81 13.38
C ALA A 7 -0.04 9.10 12.56
N LEU A 8 -0.29 9.54 11.33
CA LEU A 8 -1.30 8.93 10.44
C LEU A 8 -0.94 7.49 10.08
N CYS A 9 0.33 7.20 9.79
CA CYS A 9 0.77 5.89 9.30
C CYS A 9 1.35 4.97 10.40
N GLY A 10 1.53 5.47 11.62
CA GLY A 10 2.13 4.72 12.73
C GLY A 10 3.64 4.44 12.56
N ILE A 11 4.39 5.38 11.97
CA ILE A 11 5.83 5.23 11.65
C ILE A 11 6.69 6.26 12.39
N ASP A 12 7.96 5.95 12.61
CA ASP A 12 8.89 6.81 13.36
C ASP A 12 9.52 7.89 12.47
N ILE A 13 9.81 7.53 11.22
CA ILE A 13 10.49 8.37 10.23
C ILE A 13 9.50 8.64 9.10
N PRO A 14 9.20 9.90 8.74
CA PRO A 14 8.28 10.23 7.65
C PRO A 14 8.92 10.00 6.27
N LEU A 15 9.46 8.80 6.06
CA LEU A 15 10.10 8.33 4.84
C LEU A 15 9.33 7.12 4.31
N PHE A 16 9.02 7.18 3.02
CA PHE A 16 8.16 6.21 2.35
C PHE A 16 8.99 5.57 1.24
N GLN A 17 9.17 4.25 1.31
CA GLN A 17 9.72 3.51 0.18
C GLN A 17 8.58 3.20 -0.79
N ALA A 18 8.74 3.59 -2.06
CA ALA A 18 7.69 3.50 -3.07
C ALA A 18 7.39 2.05 -3.47
N GLY A 19 6.12 1.68 -3.64
CA GLY A 19 5.77 0.35 -4.13
C GLY A 19 6.17 0.15 -5.60
N MET A 20 7.35 -0.43 -5.82
CA MET A 20 7.93 -0.64 -7.15
C MET A 20 7.64 -2.07 -7.64
N GLY A 21 6.89 -2.20 -8.74
CA GLY A 21 6.66 -3.49 -9.38
C GLY A 21 7.94 -4.22 -9.75
N GLY A 22 8.04 -5.50 -9.41
CA GLY A 22 9.23 -6.33 -9.70
C GLY A 22 10.44 -6.07 -8.80
N VAL A 23 10.42 -5.04 -7.94
CA VAL A 23 11.55 -4.69 -7.05
C VAL A 23 11.14 -4.76 -5.58
N ALA A 24 10.02 -4.14 -5.21
CA ALA A 24 9.61 -3.99 -3.82
C ALA A 24 8.87 -5.23 -3.31
N GLY A 25 9.63 -6.25 -2.95
CA GLY A 25 9.15 -7.48 -2.31
C GLY A 25 9.10 -7.43 -0.78
N PRO A 26 8.75 -8.56 -0.13
CA PRO A 26 8.61 -8.66 1.32
C PRO A 26 9.86 -8.24 2.10
N GLU A 27 11.04 -8.66 1.64
CA GLU A 27 12.31 -8.40 2.31
C GLU A 27 12.66 -6.91 2.33
N LEU A 28 12.51 -6.23 1.19
CA LEU A 28 12.75 -4.78 1.10
C LEU A 28 11.73 -4.01 1.93
N THR A 29 10.45 -4.39 1.83
CA THR A 29 9.35 -3.76 2.57
C THR A 29 9.56 -3.86 4.08
N ALA A 30 9.88 -5.07 4.56
CA ALA A 30 10.13 -5.31 5.97
C ALA A 30 11.40 -4.59 6.47
N ALA A 31 12.48 -4.56 5.68
CA ALA A 31 13.70 -3.86 6.04
C ALA A 31 13.47 -2.36 6.27
N VAL A 32 12.74 -1.70 5.36
CA VAL A 32 12.39 -0.27 5.52
C VAL A 32 11.48 -0.04 6.72
N SER A 33 10.49 -0.92 6.91
CA SER A 33 9.55 -0.81 8.03
C SER A 33 10.27 -0.98 9.38
N ASN A 34 11.16 -1.97 9.49
CA ASN A 34 12.01 -2.20 10.66
C ASN A 34 12.96 -1.03 10.95
N ALA A 35 13.40 -0.30 9.93
CA ALA A 35 14.21 0.91 10.08
C ALA A 35 13.39 2.15 10.52
N GLY A 36 12.07 2.01 10.69
CA GLY A 36 11.18 3.07 11.18
C GLY A 36 10.48 3.89 10.08
N GLY A 37 10.76 3.62 8.80
CA GLY A 37 10.01 4.19 7.67
C GLY A 37 8.76 3.39 7.34
N LEU A 38 8.09 3.74 6.23
CA LEU A 38 6.97 2.97 5.68
C LEU A 38 7.39 2.24 4.40
N GLY A 39 7.60 0.93 4.50
CA GLY A 39 7.81 0.07 3.33
C GLY A 39 6.52 -0.18 2.57
N HIS A 40 6.58 -0.31 1.24
CA HIS A 40 5.43 -0.71 0.42
C HIS A 40 5.75 -1.87 -0.50
N LEU A 41 4.88 -2.90 -0.48
CA LEU A 41 4.88 -3.95 -1.48
C LEU A 41 4.47 -3.39 -2.86
N GLY A 42 5.16 -3.82 -3.92
CA GLY A 42 4.78 -3.53 -5.30
C GLY A 42 3.78 -4.54 -5.85
N GLY A 43 2.48 -4.22 -5.87
CA GLY A 43 1.41 -5.11 -6.31
C GLY A 43 1.05 -5.04 -7.79
N ILE A 44 1.63 -4.11 -8.55
CA ILE A 44 1.37 -4.01 -10.00
C ILE A 44 1.73 -5.33 -10.71
N ARG A 45 0.83 -5.79 -11.59
CA ARG A 45 0.89 -7.06 -12.34
C ARG A 45 0.91 -8.34 -11.49
N ARG A 46 0.73 -8.28 -10.16
CA ARG A 46 0.68 -9.46 -9.29
C ARG A 46 -0.72 -10.03 -9.12
N GLY A 47 -0.86 -11.35 -9.11
CA GLY A 47 -2.13 -12.02 -8.82
C GLY A 47 -2.58 -11.80 -7.37
N ALA A 48 -3.86 -12.04 -7.10
CA ALA A 48 -4.44 -11.85 -5.77
C ALA A 48 -3.82 -12.81 -4.73
N ALA A 49 -3.59 -14.07 -5.12
CA ALA A 49 -2.93 -15.06 -4.26
C ALA A 49 -1.50 -14.63 -3.89
N ASP A 50 -0.71 -14.20 -4.89
CA ASP A 50 0.65 -13.69 -4.67
C ASP A 50 0.69 -12.50 -3.71
N ILE A 51 -0.27 -11.57 -3.86
CA ILE A 51 -0.38 -10.41 -2.97
C ILE A 51 -0.64 -10.86 -1.53
N ARG A 52 -1.54 -11.84 -1.33
CA ARG A 52 -1.83 -12.40 -0.02
C ARG A 52 -0.58 -13.01 0.61
N ASP A 53 0.12 -13.83 -0.14
CA ASP A 53 1.35 -14.49 0.31
C ASP A 53 2.43 -13.47 0.63
N TRP A 54 2.57 -12.42 -0.17
CA TRP A 54 3.51 -11.32 0.07
C TRP A 54 3.19 -10.53 1.34
N ILE A 55 1.92 -10.22 1.59
CA ILE A 55 1.49 -9.54 2.82
C ILE A 55 1.81 -10.41 4.03
N ARG A 56 1.47 -11.70 4.00
CA ARG A 56 1.73 -12.64 5.09
C ARG A 56 3.22 -12.86 5.31
N ARG A 57 4.00 -12.98 4.23
CA ARG A 57 5.46 -13.08 4.31
C ARG A 57 6.06 -11.84 4.95
N THR A 58 5.59 -10.65 4.57
CA THR A 58 6.06 -9.38 5.16
C THR A 58 5.77 -9.34 6.66
N ARG A 59 4.56 -9.76 7.10
CA ARG A 59 4.22 -9.88 8.53
C ARG A 59 5.11 -10.86 9.29
N SER A 60 5.66 -11.89 8.63
CA SER A 60 6.63 -12.79 9.28
C SER A 60 8.04 -12.18 9.45
N LEU A 61 8.31 -11.05 8.80
CA LEU A 61 9.61 -10.37 8.79
C LEU A 61 9.60 -9.05 9.59
N THR A 62 8.43 -8.53 9.94
CA THR A 62 8.28 -7.29 10.70
C THR A 62 6.93 -7.25 11.43
N ASP A 63 6.95 -6.74 12.66
CA ASP A 63 5.75 -6.36 13.42
C ASP A 63 5.37 -4.88 13.19
N ARG A 64 6.14 -4.14 12.37
CA ARG A 64 5.93 -2.70 12.14
C ARG A 64 4.95 -2.46 10.97
N PRO A 65 4.26 -1.31 10.94
CA PRO A 65 3.36 -0.98 9.84
C PRO A 65 4.06 -0.98 8.48
N PHE A 66 3.39 -1.54 7.48
CA PHE A 66 3.79 -1.49 6.09
C PHE A 66 2.56 -1.30 5.19
N GLY A 67 2.80 -0.90 3.96
CA GLY A 67 1.77 -0.71 2.95
C GLY A 67 1.91 -1.61 1.73
N ILE A 68 0.99 -1.42 0.80
CA ILE A 68 1.03 -2.00 -0.55
C ILE A 68 0.62 -0.95 -1.57
N ASN A 69 1.21 -1.00 -2.75
CA ASN A 69 0.83 -0.18 -3.90
C ASN A 69 0.06 -1.01 -4.93
N LEU A 70 -1.14 -0.53 -5.31
CA LEU A 70 -1.92 -1.10 -6.40
C LEU A 70 -2.20 -0.04 -7.49
N VAL A 71 -2.22 -0.50 -8.73
CA VAL A 71 -2.40 0.35 -9.92
C VAL A 71 -3.43 -0.30 -10.85
N PRO A 72 -4.64 0.29 -11.03
CA PRO A 72 -5.68 -0.30 -11.87
C PRO A 72 -5.26 -0.53 -13.32
N LYS A 73 -4.32 0.27 -13.83
CA LYS A 73 -3.76 0.16 -15.19
C LYS A 73 -2.69 -0.93 -15.33
N GLY A 74 -2.35 -1.63 -14.26
CA GLY A 74 -1.47 -2.79 -14.30
C GLY A 74 -1.98 -3.87 -13.36
N PRO A 75 -3.19 -4.42 -13.59
CA PRO A 75 -3.72 -5.46 -12.73
C PRO A 75 -2.94 -6.77 -12.94
N GLY A 76 -2.99 -7.64 -11.95
CA GLY A 76 -2.60 -9.04 -12.11
C GLY A 76 -3.57 -9.84 -12.98
N PRO A 77 -3.30 -11.14 -13.17
CA PRO A 77 -4.14 -12.03 -13.97
C PRO A 77 -5.60 -12.10 -13.50
N ASP A 78 -5.84 -11.92 -12.20
CA ASP A 78 -7.19 -12.01 -11.59
C ASP A 78 -7.95 -10.67 -11.63
N GLY A 79 -7.36 -9.60 -12.18
CA GLY A 79 -7.95 -8.27 -12.24
C GLY A 79 -7.76 -7.44 -10.96
N PHE A 80 -8.03 -6.13 -11.06
CA PHE A 80 -7.78 -5.16 -9.99
C PHE A 80 -8.69 -5.36 -8.76
N GLU A 81 -9.97 -5.68 -8.95
CA GLU A 81 -10.90 -5.91 -7.83
C GLU A 81 -10.50 -7.11 -6.97
N ALA A 82 -9.94 -8.17 -7.56
CA ALA A 82 -9.42 -9.30 -6.80
C ALA A 82 -8.23 -8.88 -5.91
N GLN A 83 -7.33 -8.03 -6.42
CA GLN A 83 -6.24 -7.47 -5.63
C GLN A 83 -6.77 -6.61 -4.47
N VAL A 84 -7.76 -5.76 -4.74
CA VAL A 84 -8.41 -4.92 -3.72
C VAL A 84 -9.08 -5.77 -2.65
N ALA A 85 -9.81 -6.82 -3.03
CA ALA A 85 -10.47 -7.73 -2.09
C ALA A 85 -9.46 -8.34 -1.10
N VAL A 86 -8.33 -8.85 -1.61
CA VAL A 86 -7.25 -9.39 -0.75
C VAL A 86 -6.67 -8.32 0.19
N VAL A 87 -6.45 -7.10 -0.30
CA VAL A 87 -5.94 -6.01 0.56
C VAL A 87 -6.93 -5.64 1.65
N LEU A 88 -8.23 -5.60 1.36
CA LEU A 88 -9.27 -5.31 2.35
C LEU A 88 -9.39 -6.41 3.41
N GLU A 89 -9.13 -7.67 3.04
CA GLU A 89 -9.12 -8.80 3.97
C GLU A 89 -7.86 -8.82 4.85
N GLU A 90 -6.67 -8.67 4.26
CA GLU A 90 -5.39 -8.78 4.95
C GLU A 90 -4.98 -7.50 5.70
N LYS A 91 -5.66 -6.38 5.42
CA LYS A 91 -5.57 -5.09 6.13
C LYS A 91 -4.14 -4.65 6.44
N PRO A 92 -3.28 -4.42 5.42
CA PRO A 92 -2.03 -3.70 5.64
C PRO A 92 -2.34 -2.29 6.18
N ALA A 93 -1.37 -1.64 6.82
CA ALA A 93 -1.60 -0.33 7.44
C ALA A 93 -1.95 0.75 6.40
N VAL A 94 -1.33 0.64 5.22
CA VAL A 94 -1.48 1.62 4.14
C VAL A 94 -1.78 0.95 2.79
N LEU A 95 -2.77 1.47 2.08
CA LEU A 95 -2.98 1.21 0.65
C LEU A 95 -2.61 2.48 -0.13
N SER A 96 -1.57 2.38 -0.96
CA SER A 96 -1.20 3.42 -1.91
C SER A 96 -1.75 3.12 -3.30
N LEU A 97 -2.27 4.13 -3.97
CA LEU A 97 -2.99 4.03 -5.24
C LEU A 97 -2.43 5.01 -6.25
N PHE A 98 -2.37 4.61 -7.53
CA PHE A 98 -1.91 5.46 -8.62
C PHE A 98 -2.58 5.16 -9.96
N TRP A 99 -2.77 6.17 -10.79
CA TRP A 99 -3.36 6.09 -12.14
C TRP A 99 -4.78 5.52 -12.23
N GLY A 100 -5.75 6.14 -11.57
CA GLY A 100 -7.14 5.72 -11.69
C GLY A 100 -8.14 6.61 -10.95
N ASP A 101 -9.41 6.24 -11.05
CA ASP A 101 -10.45 6.69 -10.14
C ASP A 101 -10.55 5.69 -8.98
N PHE A 102 -10.46 6.21 -7.75
CA PHE A 102 -10.31 5.42 -6.55
C PHE A 102 -11.41 5.65 -5.53
N ALA A 103 -12.40 6.52 -5.80
CA ALA A 103 -13.38 6.88 -4.79
C ALA A 103 -14.08 5.66 -4.16
N PRO A 104 -14.51 4.63 -4.92
CA PRO A 104 -15.09 3.42 -4.34
C PRO A 104 -14.10 2.59 -3.51
N VAL A 105 -12.85 2.50 -3.97
CA VAL A 105 -11.80 1.72 -3.29
C VAL A 105 -11.37 2.41 -1.99
N ILE A 106 -11.21 3.73 -2.01
CA ILE A 106 -10.86 4.54 -0.85
C ILE A 106 -11.92 4.41 0.24
N ALA A 107 -13.21 4.49 -0.13
CA ALA A 107 -14.31 4.33 0.81
C ALA A 107 -14.26 2.96 1.51
N ARG A 108 -14.06 1.88 0.74
CA ARG A 108 -13.94 0.51 1.27
C ARG A 108 -12.70 0.33 2.16
N ALA A 109 -11.55 0.87 1.74
CA ALA A 109 -10.30 0.79 2.49
C ALA A 109 -10.38 1.54 3.83
N ARG A 110 -10.94 2.76 3.82
CA ARG A 110 -11.16 3.53 5.06
C ARG A 110 -12.14 2.84 5.99
N ALA A 111 -13.23 2.26 5.47
CA ALA A 111 -14.17 1.46 6.26
C ALA A 111 -13.51 0.20 6.88
N ALA A 112 -12.46 -0.34 6.24
CA ALA A 112 -11.67 -1.45 6.76
C ALA A 112 -10.56 -1.02 7.74
N GLY A 113 -10.39 0.28 7.99
CA GLY A 113 -9.35 0.84 8.87
C GLY A 113 -7.97 1.01 8.20
N ILE A 114 -7.92 0.99 6.87
CA ILE A 114 -6.69 1.13 6.09
C ILE A 114 -6.49 2.60 5.70
N VAL A 115 -5.30 3.14 5.96
CA VAL A 115 -4.94 4.49 5.51
C VAL A 115 -4.72 4.47 4.00
N THR A 116 -5.29 5.43 3.29
CA THR A 116 -5.20 5.53 1.84
C THR A 116 -4.29 6.67 1.42
N LEU A 117 -3.29 6.40 0.56
CA LEU A 117 -2.44 7.41 -0.06
C LEU A 117 -2.64 7.39 -1.57
N VAL A 118 -2.96 8.52 -2.18
CA VAL A 118 -3.15 8.62 -3.63
C VAL A 118 -1.99 9.41 -4.22
N GLN A 119 -1.19 8.77 -5.07
CA GLN A 119 -0.22 9.49 -5.88
C GLN A 119 -0.96 10.22 -7.00
N VAL A 120 -0.63 11.50 -7.21
CA VAL A 120 -1.30 12.38 -8.16
C VAL A 120 -0.26 13.08 -9.04
N GLY A 121 -0.62 13.36 -10.29
CA GLY A 121 0.23 14.05 -11.25
C GLY A 121 0.00 15.56 -11.32
N SER A 122 -1.04 16.06 -10.62
CA SER A 122 -1.42 17.47 -10.66
C SER A 122 -2.05 17.96 -9.35
N VAL A 123 -2.01 19.27 -9.12
CA VAL A 123 -2.70 19.93 -7.99
C VAL A 123 -4.21 19.73 -8.06
N ALA A 124 -4.79 19.72 -9.27
CA ALA A 124 -6.23 19.52 -9.45
C ALA A 124 -6.66 18.11 -9.01
N GLU A 125 -5.86 17.09 -9.27
CA GLU A 125 -6.09 15.73 -8.75
C GLU A 125 -5.90 15.68 -7.22
N ALA A 126 -4.87 16.34 -6.69
CA ALA A 126 -4.63 16.39 -5.23
C ALA A 126 -5.84 16.95 -4.45
N ARG A 127 -6.52 17.97 -5.00
CA ARG A 127 -7.70 18.58 -4.38
C ARG A 127 -8.96 17.71 -4.44
N ARG A 128 -9.01 16.72 -5.33
CA ARG A 128 -10.17 15.81 -5.48
C ARG A 128 -10.06 14.53 -4.64
N ALA A 129 -8.84 14.17 -4.24
CA ALA A 129 -8.53 12.91 -3.56
C ALA A 129 -8.91 12.89 -2.07
#